data_AF-A0A1V4M5Z4-F1
#
_entry.id   AF-A0A1V4M5Z4-F1
#
_cell.length_a   1.000
_cell.length_b   1.000
_cell.length_c   1.000
_cell.angle_alpha   90.00
_cell.angle_beta   90.00
_cell.angle_gamma   90.00
#
_symmetry.space_group_name_H-M   'P 1'
#
loop_
_entity.id
_entity.type
_entity.pdbx_description
1 polymer ?
#
loop_
_entity_poly.entity_id
_entity_poly.type
_entity_poly.pdbx_seq_one_letter_code
_entity_poly.pdbx_strand_id
1 'polypeptide(L)'
;MGPKTTARLADFSYTFFLLVSTGLAFFSFEGYSLPSNTTSHLGAQGFPHAWLMNLVFVCLGLMAFLVTFATRIRFHQVLGALFGLSLILTAFFPHAPLVSGL
;
A
#
# COMPACT_ATOMS: atom_id res chain seq x y z
N MET A 1 6.54 -20.75 -8.55
CA MET A 1 7.64 -19.78 -8.35
C MET A 1 8.52 -20.29 -7.23
N GLY A 2 9.85 -20.23 -7.35
CA GLY A 2 10.75 -20.73 -6.30
C GLY A 2 10.74 -19.82 -5.07
N PRO A 3 10.95 -20.35 -3.84
CA PRO A 3 10.83 -19.59 -2.59
C PRO A 3 11.78 -18.38 -2.53
N LYS A 4 12.99 -18.50 -3.10
CA LYS A 4 13.95 -17.37 -3.20
C LYS A 4 13.43 -16.22 -4.05
N THR A 5 12.70 -16.52 -5.12
CA THR A 5 12.19 -15.50 -6.03
C THR A 5 11.01 -14.76 -5.38
N THR A 6 10.13 -15.48 -4.68
CA THR A 6 9.00 -14.87 -3.94
C THR A 6 9.48 -13.92 -2.85
N ALA A 7 10.52 -14.32 -2.09
CA ALA A 7 11.12 -13.46 -1.07
C ALA A 7 11.65 -12.14 -1.67
N ARG A 8 12.41 -12.22 -2.75
CA ARG A 8 12.93 -11.01 -3.43
C ARG A 8 11.82 -10.09 -3.95
N LEU A 9 10.73 -10.64 -4.48
CA LEU A 9 9.59 -9.83 -4.88
C LEU A 9 8.90 -9.16 -3.68
N ALA A 10 8.78 -9.87 -2.56
CA ALA A 10 8.20 -9.30 -1.35
C ALA A 10 9.06 -8.14 -0.82
N ASP A 11 10.38 -8.32 -0.75
CA ASP A 11 11.32 -7.29 -0.34
C ASP A 11 11.25 -6.07 -1.27
N PHE A 12 11.19 -6.32 -2.58
CA PHE A 12 11.02 -5.26 -3.58
C PHE A 12 9.70 -4.52 -3.41
N SER A 13 8.57 -5.22 -3.28
CA SER A 13 7.26 -4.59 -3.08
C SER A 13 7.19 -3.78 -1.80
N TYR A 14 7.79 -4.27 -0.71
CA TYR A 14 7.85 -3.55 0.55
C TYR A 14 8.75 -2.31 0.46
N THR A 15 9.94 -2.43 -0.15
CA THR A 15 10.85 -1.28 -0.37
C THR A 15 10.20 -0.24 -1.27
N PHE A 16 9.54 -0.68 -2.35
CA PHE A 16 8.81 0.19 -3.26
C PHE A 16 7.66 0.91 -2.52
N PHE A 17 6.94 0.21 -1.63
CA PHE A 17 5.95 0.83 -0.76
C PHE A 17 6.55 1.94 0.11
N LEU A 18 7.70 1.71 0.76
CA LEU A 18 8.35 2.73 1.59
C LEU A 18 8.77 3.96 0.78
N LEU A 19 9.34 3.74 -0.41
CA LEU A 19 9.75 4.82 -1.30
C LEU A 19 8.55 5.63 -1.78
N VAL A 20 7.47 4.97 -2.20
CA VAL A 20 6.27 5.64 -2.72
C VAL A 20 5.52 6.36 -1.60
N SER A 21 5.27 5.69 -0.47
CA SER A 21 4.53 6.26 0.67
C SER A 21 5.21 7.48 1.31
N THR A 22 6.55 7.52 1.28
CA THR A 22 7.34 8.65 1.78
C THR A 22 7.59 9.69 0.68
N GLY A 23 7.92 9.24 -0.52
CA GLY A 23 8.26 10.08 -1.66
C GLY A 23 7.09 10.90 -2.18
N LEU A 24 5.89 10.32 -2.23
CA LEU A 24 4.68 10.97 -2.75
C LEU A 24 4.33 12.27 -2.02
N ALA A 25 4.66 12.36 -0.73
CA ALA A 25 4.40 13.56 0.03
C ALA A 25 5.22 14.78 -0.41
N PHE A 26 6.35 14.56 -1.09
CA PHE A 26 7.15 15.66 -1.67
C PHE A 26 6.63 16.11 -3.03
N PHE A 27 5.78 15.31 -3.69
CA PHE A 27 5.17 15.59 -5.00
C PHE A 27 3.66 15.76 -4.91
N SER A 28 3.14 16.10 -3.73
CA SER A 28 1.72 16.27 -3.50
C SER A 28 1.28 17.73 -3.62
N PHE A 29 0.58 18.26 -2.63
CA PHE A 29 0.07 19.61 -2.62
C PHE A 29 1.12 20.59 -2.10
N GLU A 30 1.04 21.83 -2.55
CA GLU A 30 1.92 22.90 -2.09
C GLU A 30 1.74 23.11 -0.58
N GLY A 31 2.83 23.03 0.19
CA GLY A 31 2.81 23.14 1.65
C GLY A 31 2.44 21.85 2.41
N TYR A 32 2.24 20.71 1.73
CA TYR A 32 2.01 19.44 2.41
C TYR A 32 3.27 18.98 3.17
N SER A 33 3.11 18.60 4.44
CA SER A 33 4.21 18.13 5.28
C SER A 33 3.88 16.78 5.93
N LEU A 34 4.81 15.81 5.82
CA LEU A 34 4.71 14.50 6.49
C LEU A 34 4.76 14.57 8.03
N PRO A 35 5.50 15.49 8.67
CA PRO A 35 5.46 15.58 10.13
C PRO A 35 4.11 16.05 10.68
N SER A 36 3.34 16.79 9.88
CA SER A 36 2.03 17.32 10.29
C SER A 36 0.85 16.53 9.72
N ASN A 37 1.07 15.66 8.73
CA ASN A 37 0.04 14.90 8.05
C ASN A 37 0.50 13.46 7.78
N THR A 38 -0.43 12.53 7.66
CA THR A 38 -0.12 11.12 7.39
C THR A 38 -0.20 10.80 5.89
N THR A 39 0.55 9.81 5.42
CA THR A 39 0.37 9.27 4.06
C THR A 39 -1.07 8.80 3.82
N SER A 40 -1.78 8.35 4.85
CA SER A 40 -3.22 8.04 4.75
C SER A 40 -4.08 9.28 4.47
N HIS A 41 -3.76 10.43 5.07
CA HIS A 41 -4.38 11.71 4.73
C HIS A 41 -4.08 12.09 3.27
N LEU A 42 -2.84 11.89 2.81
CA LEU A 42 -2.49 12.11 1.40
C LEU A 42 -3.36 11.26 0.46
N GLY A 43 -3.48 9.96 0.76
CA GLY A 43 -4.28 9.04 -0.03
C GLY A 43 -5.77 9.39 -0.06
N ALA A 44 -6.33 9.94 1.02
CA ALA A 44 -7.71 10.37 1.09
C ALA A 44 -7.99 11.66 0.31
N GLN A 45 -6.98 12.54 0.14
CA GLN A 45 -7.12 13.82 -0.55
C GLN A 45 -7.10 13.71 -2.09
N GLY A 46 -7.01 12.51 -2.68
CA GLY A 46 -7.14 12.33 -4.13
C GLY A 46 -6.11 13.08 -4.98
N PHE A 47 -4.89 13.26 -4.48
CA PHE A 47 -3.84 14.06 -5.12
C PHE A 47 -3.44 13.55 -6.53
N PRO A 48 -2.77 14.37 -7.38
CA PRO A 48 -2.57 14.12 -8.83
C PRO A 48 -1.87 12.80 -9.20
N HIS A 49 -1.22 12.14 -8.24
CA HIS A 49 -0.52 10.86 -8.43
C HIS A 49 -0.99 9.75 -7.47
N ALA A 50 -2.21 9.86 -6.94
CA ALA A 50 -2.80 8.88 -6.03
C ALA A 50 -2.86 7.45 -6.60
N TRP A 51 -2.96 7.32 -7.93
CA TRP A 51 -2.92 6.03 -8.62
C TRP A 51 -1.64 5.23 -8.34
N LEU A 52 -0.50 5.90 -8.09
CA LEU A 52 0.76 5.23 -7.78
C LEU A 52 0.68 4.53 -6.42
N MET A 53 0.02 5.16 -5.44
CA MET A 53 -0.21 4.56 -4.13
C MET A 53 -1.18 3.37 -4.24
N ASN A 54 -2.23 3.48 -5.06
CA ASN A 54 -3.16 2.38 -5.31
C ASN A 54 -2.46 1.17 -5.95
N LEU A 55 -1.60 1.41 -6.94
CA LEU A 55 -0.80 0.36 -7.57
C LEU A 55 0.08 -0.36 -6.53
N VAL A 56 0.75 0.40 -5.67
CA VAL A 56 1.56 -0.16 -4.58
C VAL A 56 0.72 -1.00 -3.63
N PHE A 57 -0.46 -0.54 -3.22
CA PHE A 57 -1.36 -1.31 -2.35
C PHE A 57 -1.80 -2.62 -2.99
N VAL A 58 -2.10 -2.63 -4.29
CA VAL A 58 -2.42 -3.86 -5.02
C VAL A 58 -1.22 -4.81 -5.02
N CYS A 59 -0.01 -4.32 -5.36
CA CYS A 59 1.20 -5.14 -5.36
C CYS A 59 1.50 -5.73 -3.98
N LEU A 60 1.42 -4.90 -2.93
CA LEU A 60 1.69 -5.32 -1.55
C LEU A 60 0.66 -6.33 -1.06
N GLY A 61 -0.63 -6.13 -1.37
CA GLY A 61 -1.70 -7.05 -1.02
C GLY A 61 -1.58 -8.41 -1.72
N LEU A 62 -1.24 -8.42 -3.02
CA LEU A 62 -0.95 -9.65 -3.76
C LEU A 62 0.26 -10.39 -3.19
N MET A 63 1.33 -9.67 -2.84
CA MET A 63 2.50 -10.30 -2.22
C MET A 63 2.20 -10.86 -0.83
N ALA A 64 1.37 -10.18 -0.03
CA ALA A 64 0.91 -10.71 1.25
C ALA A 64 0.15 -12.04 1.07
N PHE A 65 -0.74 -12.14 0.08
CA PHE A 65 -1.38 -13.40 -0.29
C PHE A 65 -0.35 -14.48 -0.66
N LEU A 66 0.55 -14.19 -1.60
CA LEU A 66 1.51 -15.19 -2.09
C LEU A 66 2.46 -15.70 -1.00
N VAL A 67 2.96 -14.80 -0.14
CA VAL A 67 3.86 -15.15 0.96
C VAL A 67 3.15 -15.96 2.03
N THR A 68 1.93 -15.56 2.41
CA THR A 68 1.20 -16.22 3.50
C THR A 68 0.70 -17.60 3.10
N PHE A 69 0.27 -17.78 1.84
CA PHE A 69 -0.09 -19.10 1.30
C PHE A 69 1.11 -20.05 1.15
N ALA A 70 2.34 -19.53 1.04
CA ALA A 70 3.55 -20.35 1.08
C ALA A 70 3.83 -20.92 2.48
N THR A 71 3.28 -20.31 3.53
CA THR A 71 3.39 -20.84 4.90
C THR A 71 2.48 -22.07 5.06
N ARG A 72 2.87 -23.03 5.91
CA ARG A 72 2.02 -24.18 6.26
C ARG A 72 1.06 -23.92 7.43
N ILE A 73 1.06 -22.70 7.97
CA ILE A 73 0.33 -22.36 9.18
C ILE A 73 -0.98 -21.67 8.80
N ARG A 74 -2.12 -22.34 9.02
CA ARG A 74 -3.47 -21.85 8.64
C ARG A 74 -3.78 -20.46 9.17
N PHE A 75 -3.36 -20.15 10.41
CA PHE A 75 -3.54 -18.84 11.00
C PHE A 75 -2.87 -17.72 10.19
N HIS A 76 -1.63 -17.93 9.74
CA HIS A 76 -0.91 -16.96 8.91
C HIS A 76 -1.56 -16.79 7.54
N GLN A 77 -2.08 -17.89 6.96
CA GLN A 77 -2.81 -17.85 5.70
C GLN A 77 -4.10 -17.01 5.82
N VAL A 78 -4.89 -17.22 6.87
CA VAL A 78 -6.15 -16.48 7.06
C VAL A 78 -5.89 -15.01 7.34
N LEU A 79 -5.04 -14.68 8.33
CA LEU A 79 -4.74 -13.28 8.63
C LEU A 79 -4.04 -12.58 7.48
N GLY A 80 -3.12 -13.27 6.81
CA GLY A 80 -2.41 -12.78 5.65
C GLY A 80 -3.32 -12.50 4.46
N ALA A 81 -4.28 -13.39 4.21
CA ALA A 81 -5.30 -13.21 3.18
C ALA A 81 -6.22 -12.02 3.50
N LEU A 82 -6.68 -11.88 4.75
CA LEU A 82 -7.50 -10.75 5.18
C LEU A 82 -6.76 -9.42 5.06
N PHE A 83 -5.49 -9.39 5.49
CA PHE A 83 -4.62 -8.23 5.36
C PHE A 83 -4.31 -7.89 3.89
N GLY A 84 -3.99 -8.88 3.07
CA GLY A 84 -3.75 -8.69 1.65
C GLY A 84 -5.00 -8.18 0.92
N LEU A 85 -6.16 -8.73 1.25
CA LEU A 85 -7.44 -8.32 0.69
C LEU A 85 -7.79 -6.90 1.11
N SER A 86 -7.59 -6.52 2.37
CA SER A 86 -7.89 -5.16 2.82
C SER A 86 -7.05 -4.12 2.08
N LEU A 87 -5.77 -4.38 1.82
CA LEU A 87 -4.92 -3.49 1.01
C LEU A 87 -5.41 -3.35 -0.43
N ILE A 88 -5.78 -4.46 -1.07
CA ILE A 88 -6.35 -4.44 -2.42
C ILE A 88 -7.64 -3.61 -2.42
N LEU A 89 -8.53 -3.83 -1.46
CA LEU A 89 -9.78 -3.07 -1.34
C LEU A 89 -9.52 -1.59 -1.11
N THR A 90 -8.53 -1.20 -0.29
CA THR A 90 -8.15 0.21 -0.10
C THR A 90 -7.75 0.89 -1.41
N ALA A 91 -7.15 0.17 -2.36
CA ALA A 91 -6.79 0.72 -3.66
C ALA A 91 -8.01 1.05 -4.55
N PHE A 92 -9.12 0.34 -4.39
CA PHE A 92 -10.34 0.51 -5.18
C PHE A 92 -11.42 1.33 -4.47
N PHE A 93 -11.41 1.35 -3.15
CA PHE A 93 -12.36 2.04 -2.30
C PHE A 93 -11.64 3.09 -1.44
N PRO A 94 -11.13 4.17 -2.06
CA PRO A 94 -10.46 5.24 -1.34
C PRO A 94 -11.44 5.93 -0.38
N HIS A 95 -10.90 6.44 0.72
CA HIS A 95 -11.68 7.20 1.69
C HIS A 95 -12.12 8.55 1.10
N ALA A 96 -13.24 9.07 1.59
CA ALA A 96 -13.67 10.41 1.24
C ALA A 96 -12.60 11.45 1.68
N PRO A 97 -12.44 12.56 0.94
CA PRO A 97 -11.53 13.63 1.32
C PRO A 97 -11.82 14.12 2.73
N LEU A 98 -10.78 14.27 3.54
CA LEU A 98 -10.89 14.76 4.92
C LEU A 98 -11.12 16.27 4.97
N VAL A 99 -10.80 16.98 3.88
CA VAL A 99 -11.05 18.41 3.71
C VAL A 99 -11.82 18.61 2.41
N SER A 100 -13.00 19.21 2.50
CA SER A 100 -13.80 19.57 1.33
C SER A 100 -13.29 20.87 0.70
N GLY A 101 -12.90 20.83 -0.58
CA GLY A 101 -12.60 22.03 -1.38
C GLY A 101 -11.13 22.30 -1.70
N LEU A 102 -10.25 21.32 -1.49
CA LEU A 102 -8.92 21.27 -2.10
C LEU A 102 -8.91 20.26 -3.25
#